data_AF-A0A7C1MLT7-F1
#
_entry.id   AF-A0A7C1MLT7-F1
#
_cell.length_a   1.000
_cell.length_b   1.000
_cell.length_c   1.000
_cell.angle_alpha   90.00
_cell.angle_beta   90.00
_cell.angle_gamma   90.00
#
_symmetry.space_group_name_H-M   'P 1'
#
loop_
_entity.id
_entity.type
_entity.pdbx_description
1 polymer ?
#
loop_
_entity_poly.entity_id
_entity_poly.type
_entity_poly.pdbx_seq_one_letter_code
_entity_poly.pdbx_strand_id
1 'polypeptide(L)'
;KAGVTVRYLMYPRAGPGSPTFIKSVSVWCAVDQKKALGMAKEGSALEAKTCDNPVLEQFELGQKIGVTGTPTLILENGKILPGFIPADQLIKLLDHQG
;
A
#
# COMPACT_ATOMS: atom_id res chain seq x y z
N LYS A 1 14.28 14.39 -9.15
CA LYS A 1 13.51 13.60 -8.15
C LYS A 1 13.21 14.53 -6.99
N ALA A 2 12.00 14.52 -6.43
CA ALA A 2 11.58 15.44 -5.37
C ALA A 2 11.87 14.94 -3.93
N GLY A 3 12.68 13.88 -3.76
CA GLY A 3 13.07 13.39 -2.43
C GLY A 3 12.02 12.56 -1.66
N VAL A 4 10.79 12.42 -2.16
CA VAL A 4 9.72 11.66 -1.46
C VAL A 4 9.94 10.15 -1.52
N THR A 5 9.93 9.49 -0.37
CA THR A 5 9.95 8.03 -0.24
C THR A 5 8.56 7.50 0.08
N VAL A 6 8.08 6.51 -0.70
CA VAL A 6 6.79 5.85 -0.47
C VAL A 6 7.01 4.44 0.06
N ARG A 7 6.40 4.13 1.21
CA ARG A 7 6.36 2.79 1.80
C ARG A 7 4.93 2.25 1.69
N TYR A 8 4.73 1.17 0.95
CA TYR A 8 3.41 0.58 0.77
C TYR A 8 3.09 -0.40 1.91
N LEU A 9 1.87 -0.33 2.42
CA LEU A 9 1.22 -1.39 3.20
C LEU A 9 0.07 -1.96 2.37
N MET A 10 -0.16 -3.27 2.47
CA MET A 10 -1.21 -3.95 1.74
C MET A 10 -2.56 -3.71 2.42
N TYR A 11 -3.53 -3.19 1.65
CA TYR A 11 -4.90 -3.00 2.11
C TYR A 11 -5.89 -3.59 1.08
N PRO A 12 -6.03 -4.92 1.02
CA PRO A 12 -6.97 -5.59 0.12
C PRO A 12 -8.41 -5.29 0.54
N ARG A 13 -9.05 -4.29 -0.08
CA ARG A 13 -10.41 -3.80 0.28
C ARG A 13 -11.50 -4.87 0.31
N ALA A 14 -11.34 -5.96 -0.45
CA ALA A 14 -12.26 -7.08 -0.46
C ALA A 14 -12.08 -8.06 0.73
N GLY A 15 -11.13 -7.79 1.63
CA GLY A 15 -10.89 -8.53 2.85
C GLY A 15 -10.15 -9.87 2.67
N PRO A 16 -9.86 -10.55 3.80
CA PRO A 16 -9.23 -11.88 3.80
C PRO A 16 -9.99 -12.90 2.96
N GLY A 17 -9.24 -13.78 2.29
CA GLY A 17 -9.81 -14.82 1.40
C GLY A 17 -10.23 -14.32 0.00
N SER A 18 -10.25 -13.01 -0.26
CA SER A 18 -10.55 -12.48 -1.59
C SER A 18 -9.40 -12.71 -2.59
N PRO A 19 -9.67 -12.72 -3.91
CA PRO A 19 -8.62 -12.79 -4.93
C PRO A 19 -7.57 -11.69 -4.78
N THR A 20 -8.00 -10.49 -4.37
CA THR A 20 -7.08 -9.37 -4.15
C THR A 20 -6.20 -9.58 -2.92
N PHE A 21 -6.69 -10.22 -1.87
CA PHE A 21 -5.89 -10.60 -0.71
C PHE A 21 -4.82 -11.62 -1.09
N ILE A 22 -5.19 -12.68 -1.83
CA ILE A 22 -4.25 -13.70 -2.31
C ILE A 22 -3.16 -13.06 -3.20
N LYS A 23 -3.57 -12.12 -4.08
CA LYS A 23 -2.63 -11.35 -4.91
C LYS A 23 -1.69 -10.49 -4.05
N SER A 24 -2.20 -9.82 -3.01
CA SER A 24 -1.38 -9.04 -2.06
C SER A 24 -0.36 -9.91 -1.31
N VAL A 25 -0.76 -11.09 -0.84
CA VAL A 25 0.16 -12.07 -0.22
C VAL A 25 1.23 -12.51 -1.22
N SER A 26 0.84 -12.80 -2.46
CA SER A 26 1.78 -13.22 -3.51
C SER A 26 2.80 -12.12 -3.86
N VAL A 27 2.37 -10.84 -3.87
CA VAL A 27 3.28 -9.70 -4.02
C VAL A 27 4.24 -9.61 -2.84
N TRP A 28 3.75 -9.76 -1.61
CA TRP A 28 4.58 -9.70 -0.41
C TRP A 28 5.62 -10.82 -0.36
N CYS A 29 5.24 -12.02 -0.76
CA CYS A 29 6.09 -13.21 -0.76
C CYS A 29 6.99 -13.32 -2.00
N ALA A 30 7.00 -12.32 -2.88
CA ALA A 30 7.89 -12.32 -4.02
C ALA A 30 9.35 -12.03 -3.60
N VAL A 31 10.30 -12.67 -4.29
CA VAL A 31 11.74 -12.39 -4.13
C VAL A 31 12.05 -10.91 -4.38
N ASP A 32 11.40 -10.33 -5.40
CA ASP A 32 11.41 -8.89 -5.66
C ASP A 32 9.99 -8.33 -5.54
N GLN A 33 9.67 -7.84 -4.34
CA GLN A 33 8.36 -7.26 -4.02
C GLN A 33 8.06 -6.01 -4.86
N LYS A 34 9.08 -5.21 -5.23
CA LYS A 34 8.88 -3.99 -6.04
C LYS A 34 8.46 -4.35 -7.45
N LYS A 35 9.16 -5.33 -8.05
CA LYS A 35 8.81 -5.87 -9.36
C LYS A 35 7.42 -6.52 -9.35
N ALA A 36 7.14 -7.35 -8.34
CA ALA A 36 5.84 -8.01 -8.22
C ALA A 36 4.69 -7.00 -8.03
N LEU A 37 4.89 -5.94 -7.24
CA LEU A 37 3.91 -4.87 -7.10
C LEU A 37 3.70 -4.10 -8.42
N GLY A 38 4.76 -3.86 -9.19
CA GLY A 38 4.67 -3.26 -10.53
C GLY A 38 3.79 -4.11 -11.46
N MET A 39 4.12 -5.38 -11.60
CA MET A 39 3.33 -6.35 -12.38
C MET A 39 1.87 -6.42 -11.90
N ALA A 40 1.65 -6.42 -10.58
CA ALA A 40 0.31 -6.41 -10.01
C ALA A 40 -0.51 -5.19 -10.46
N LYS A 41 0.11 -4.00 -10.45
CA LYS A 41 -0.50 -2.73 -10.86
C LYS A 41 -0.77 -2.65 -12.36
N GLU A 42 0.10 -3.26 -13.17
CA GLU A 42 -0.07 -3.38 -14.62
C GLU A 42 -1.16 -4.39 -15.02
N GLY A 43 -1.75 -5.09 -14.05
CA GLY A 43 -2.78 -6.10 -14.31
C GLY A 43 -2.22 -7.46 -14.75
N SER A 44 -0.90 -7.64 -14.73
CA SER A 44 -0.27 -8.92 -15.06
C SER A 44 -0.67 -10.01 -14.06
N ALA A 45 -0.67 -11.24 -14.55
CA ALA A 45 -0.78 -12.42 -13.70
C ALA A 45 0.46 -12.54 -12.81
N LEU A 46 0.24 -12.91 -11.56
CA LEU A 46 1.29 -13.27 -10.62
C LEU A 46 1.07 -14.73 -10.22
N GLU A 47 2.16 -15.49 -10.15
CA GLU A 47 2.11 -16.81 -9.53
C GLU A 47 1.64 -16.69 -8.08
N ALA A 48 0.74 -17.58 -7.67
CA ALA A 48 0.31 -17.65 -6.29
C ALA A 48 1.48 -18.08 -5.41
N LYS A 49 1.79 -17.27 -4.39
CA LYS A 49 2.86 -17.55 -3.41
C LYS A 49 2.34 -17.36 -2.00
N THR A 50 2.92 -18.10 -1.06
CA THR A 50 2.66 -17.97 0.36
C THR A 50 3.98 -18.03 1.13
N CYS A 51 4.03 -17.32 2.25
CA CYS A 51 5.15 -17.18 3.17
C CYS A 51 4.61 -16.59 4.48
N ASP A 52 5.43 -16.53 5.52
CA ASP A 52 5.12 -15.69 6.68
C ASP A 52 5.07 -14.22 6.23
N ASN A 53 3.91 -13.58 6.41
CA ASN A 53 3.63 -12.26 5.84
C ASN A 53 2.64 -11.46 6.71
N PRO A 54 2.77 -10.12 6.74
CA PRO A 54 1.97 -9.25 7.58
C PRO A 54 0.70 -8.73 6.88
N VAL A 55 0.23 -9.35 5.78
CA VAL A 55 -0.84 -8.75 4.95
C VAL A 55 -2.16 -8.63 5.74
N LEU A 56 -2.46 -9.61 6.59
CA LEU A 56 -3.64 -9.57 7.45
C LEU A 56 -3.49 -8.46 8.50
N GLU A 57 -2.35 -8.39 9.17
CA GLU A 57 -2.02 -7.42 10.20
C GLU A 57 -2.04 -5.98 9.66
N GLN A 58 -1.56 -5.78 8.43
CA GLN A 58 -1.60 -4.48 7.74
C GLN A 58 -3.04 -4.07 7.40
N PHE A 59 -3.84 -5.01 6.91
CA PHE A 59 -5.26 -4.77 6.64
C PHE A 59 -6.01 -4.38 7.92
N GLU A 60 -5.84 -5.16 9.00
CA GLU A 60 -6.45 -4.89 10.30
C GLU A 60 -5.96 -3.57 10.92
N LEU A 61 -4.67 -3.25 10.80
CA LEU A 61 -4.13 -1.96 11.25
C LEU A 61 -4.82 -0.81 10.52
N GLY A 62 -4.96 -0.91 9.19
CA GLY A 62 -5.66 0.09 8.39
C GLY A 62 -7.10 0.28 8.88
N GLN A 63 -7.82 -0.81 9.20
CA GLN A 63 -9.17 -0.71 9.77
C GLN A 63 -9.16 0.00 11.13
N LYS A 64 -8.23 -0.37 12.03
CA LYS A 64 -8.11 0.21 13.39
C LYS A 64 -7.84 1.72 13.37
N ILE A 65 -7.06 2.21 12.41
CA ILE A 65 -6.74 3.65 12.28
C ILE A 65 -7.72 4.41 11.38
N GLY A 66 -8.82 3.79 10.96
CA GLY A 66 -9.89 4.46 10.22
C GLY A 66 -9.65 4.60 8.72
N VAL A 67 -8.79 3.78 8.10
CA VAL A 67 -8.69 3.70 6.64
C VAL A 67 -9.99 3.13 6.08
N THR A 68 -10.71 3.93 5.30
CA THR A 68 -11.98 3.56 4.64
C THR A 68 -11.84 3.33 3.13
N GLY A 69 -10.70 3.71 2.56
CA GLY A 69 -10.45 3.63 1.13
C GLY A 69 -8.97 3.68 0.78
N THR A 70 -8.66 3.30 -0.47
CA THR A 70 -7.30 3.30 -1.00
C THR A 70 -7.23 4.16 -2.28
N PRO A 71 -6.17 4.97 -2.47
CA PRO A 71 -5.03 5.14 -1.55
C PRO A 71 -5.42 5.98 -0.31
N THR A 72 -4.70 5.76 0.79
CA THR A 72 -4.67 6.62 1.98
C THR A 72 -3.20 6.77 2.36
N LEU A 73 -2.74 7.99 2.59
CA LEU A 73 -1.38 8.29 3.02
C LEU A 73 -1.34 8.49 4.53
N ILE A 74 -0.26 8.04 5.16
CA ILE A 74 0.04 8.29 6.56
C ILE A 74 1.40 8.95 6.60
N LEU A 75 1.47 10.17 7.11
CA LEU A 75 2.70 10.95 7.20
C LEU A 75 3.50 10.55 8.45
N GLU A 76 4.78 10.94 8.51
CA GLU A 76 5.66 10.60 9.65
C GLU A 76 5.16 11.17 10.99
N ASN A 77 4.44 12.30 10.96
CA ASN A 77 3.78 12.90 12.13
C ASN A 77 2.44 12.23 12.51
N GLY A 78 2.06 11.14 11.85
CA GLY A 78 0.82 10.41 12.10
C GLY A 78 -0.42 11.00 11.41
N LYS A 79 -0.29 12.09 10.65
CA LYS A 79 -1.43 12.66 9.90
C LYS A 79 -1.89 11.67 8.83
N ILE A 80 -3.20 11.38 8.83
CA ILE A 80 -3.85 10.52 7.86
C ILE A 80 -4.48 11.40 6.76
N LEU A 81 -4.12 11.13 5.51
CA LEU A 81 -4.65 11.82 4.33
C LEU A 81 -5.37 10.80 3.43
N PRO A 82 -6.71 10.71 3.51
CA PRO A 82 -7.48 9.83 2.64
C PRO A 82 -7.44 10.32 1.18
N GLY A 83 -7.45 9.38 0.25
CA GLY A 83 -7.59 9.66 -1.18
C GLY A 83 -6.26 9.89 -1.90
N PHE A 84 -6.38 10.02 -3.23
CA PHE A 84 -5.24 10.30 -4.10
C PHE A 84 -4.87 11.78 -4.03
N ILE A 85 -3.58 12.05 -3.88
CA ILE A 85 -3.01 13.39 -3.95
C ILE A 85 -1.98 13.42 -5.09
N PRO A 86 -2.13 14.33 -6.08
CA PRO A 86 -1.13 14.55 -7.12
C PRO A 86 0.25 14.85 -6.54
N ALA A 87 1.31 14.41 -7.23
CA ALA A 87 2.67 14.49 -6.70
C ALA A 87 3.12 15.92 -6.38
N ASP A 88 2.80 16.90 -7.24
CA ASP A 88 3.13 18.31 -7.04
C ASP A 88 2.45 18.91 -5.80
N GLN A 89 1.19 18.53 -5.56
CA GLN A 89 0.44 18.93 -4.37
C GLN A 89 0.99 18.27 -3.11
N LEU A 90 1.34 16.97 -3.19
CA LEU A 90 1.93 16.25 -2.08
C LEU A 90 3.29 16.84 -1.68
N ILE A 91 4.15 17.18 -2.64
CA ILE A 91 5.45 17.81 -2.38
C ILE A 91 5.26 19.14 -1.64
N LYS A 92 4.39 20.02 -2.14
CA LYS A 92 4.07 21.28 -1.46
C LYS A 92 3.57 21.04 -0.03
N LEU A 93 2.70 20.04 0.16
CA LEU A 93 2.18 19.69 1.48
C LEU A 93 3.27 19.24 2.44
N LEU A 94 4.27 18.48 1.96
CA LEU A 94 5.37 17.98 2.78
C LEU A 94 6.41 19.06 3.10
N ASP A 95 6.71 19.95 2.15
CA ASP A 95 7.66 21.05 2.36
C ASP A 95 7.18 22.05 3.43
N HIS A 96 5.86 22.20 3.60
CA HIS A 96 5.25 23.05 4.63
C HIS A 96 5.10 22.35 6.00
N GLN A 97 5.60 21.13 6.18
CA GLN A 97 5.63 20.44 7.48
C GLN A 97 7.01 20.47 8.16
N GLY A 98 7.99 21.16 7.55
CA GLY A 98 9.30 21.46 8.14
C GLY A 98 9.30 22.71 9.00
#